data_AF-D6MMR4-F1
#
_entry.id   AF-D6MMR4-F1
#
_cell.length_a   1.000
_cell.length_b   1.000
_cell.length_c   1.000
_cell.angle_alpha   90.00
_cell.angle_beta   90.00
_cell.angle_gamma   90.00
#
_symmetry.space_group_name_H-M   'P 1'
#
loop_
_entity.id
_entity.type
_entity.pdbx_description
1 polymer ?
#
loop_
_entity_poly.entity_id
_entity_poly.type
_entity_poly.pdbx_seq_one_letter_code
_entity_poly.pdbx_strand_id
1 'polypeptide(L)'
;VYPQIFEGFLPVCNLYIHMERFLPVCRVNDFQISDVINPKAKRTARFLSGILNFVHFRECRREAYLELQLSYKSAMEKHQQLETANQELEMKLEKLNTVPVEQQAEFKQLSDDIQELEQLLSHDYRRKTAALQEVISQKKSDITERTRKLNELKVTLATLKEEQEQLKSKIVESPEELKNYKELMKETVKKLKKSKQEVIEKYEGYRDLVEVLPSCQLEVQLYQKKMERQAANVERLASVLSEVRNLEDQLESAQIELKKGKTDEMSLKRLVTAK
;
A
#
# COMPACT_ATOMS: atom_id res chain seq x y z
N VAL A 1 -134.80 -4.67 -11.71
CA VAL A 1 -134.64 -4.47 -13.17
C VAL A 1 -134.59 -5.85 -13.80
N TYR A 2 -135.39 -6.15 -14.82
CA TYR A 2 -135.45 -7.46 -15.47
C TYR A 2 -134.49 -7.49 -16.68
N PRO A 3 -133.28 -8.06 -16.57
CA PRO A 3 -132.27 -7.97 -17.62
C PRO A 3 -132.69 -8.68 -18.92
N GLN A 4 -133.50 -9.72 -18.79
CA GLN A 4 -134.03 -10.55 -19.88
C GLN A 4 -134.86 -9.74 -20.90
N ILE A 5 -135.47 -8.64 -20.47
CA ILE A 5 -136.26 -7.76 -21.36
C ILE A 5 -135.35 -7.02 -22.36
N PHE A 6 -134.07 -6.83 -22.03
CA PHE A 6 -133.11 -6.12 -22.87
C PHE A 6 -132.31 -7.03 -23.81
N GLU A 7 -132.39 -8.35 -23.65
CA GLU A 7 -131.60 -9.30 -24.45
C GLU A 7 -131.83 -9.16 -25.96
N GLY A 8 -133.07 -8.87 -26.39
CA GLY A 8 -133.37 -8.65 -27.81
C GLY A 8 -132.81 -7.34 -28.38
N PHE A 9 -132.59 -6.33 -27.53
CA PHE A 9 -132.10 -5.01 -27.95
C PHE A 9 -130.56 -4.90 -27.88
N LEU A 10 -129.92 -5.69 -27.02
CA LEU A 10 -128.46 -5.68 -26.84
C LEU A 10 -127.66 -5.87 -28.15
N PRO A 11 -128.00 -6.82 -29.05
CA PRO A 11 -127.29 -6.95 -30.33
C PRO A 11 -127.38 -5.70 -31.21
N VAL A 12 -128.53 -5.00 -31.19
CA VAL A 12 -128.76 -3.77 -31.97
C VAL A 12 -127.89 -2.64 -31.42
N CYS A 13 -127.85 -2.47 -30.10
CA CYS A 13 -126.95 -1.52 -29.45
C CYS A 13 -125.48 -1.82 -29.74
N ASN A 14 -125.06 -3.08 -29.60
CA ASN A 14 -123.68 -3.47 -29.85
C ASN A 14 -123.28 -3.20 -31.30
N LEU A 15 -124.14 -3.56 -32.25
CA LEU A 15 -123.92 -3.26 -33.67
C LEU A 15 -123.78 -1.76 -33.91
N TYR A 16 -124.67 -0.95 -33.34
CA TYR A 16 -124.57 0.51 -33.45
C TYR A 16 -123.24 1.03 -32.91
N ILE A 17 -122.86 0.65 -31.69
CA ILE A 17 -121.61 1.11 -31.04
C ILE A 17 -120.38 0.72 -31.87
N HIS A 18 -120.35 -0.50 -32.41
CA HIS A 18 -119.22 -0.94 -33.24
C HIS A 18 -119.20 -0.22 -34.59
N MET A 19 -120.35 -0.06 -35.24
CA MET A 19 -120.45 0.63 -36.53
C MET A 19 -120.15 2.12 -36.41
N GLU A 20 -120.61 2.79 -35.36
CA GLU A 20 -120.30 4.20 -35.07
C GLU A 20 -118.79 4.44 -34.92
N ARG A 21 -118.05 3.49 -34.35
CA ARG A 21 -116.58 3.56 -34.23
C ARG A 21 -115.85 3.16 -35.51
N PHE A 22 -116.39 2.19 -36.25
CA PHE A 22 -115.73 1.61 -37.43
C PHE A 22 -115.94 2.45 -38.69
N LEU A 23 -117.16 2.93 -38.94
CA LEU A 23 -117.52 3.65 -40.16
C LEU A 23 -116.70 4.93 -40.42
N PRO A 24 -116.23 5.69 -39.41
CA PRO A 24 -115.29 6.78 -39.63
C PRO A 24 -113.99 6.33 -40.31
N VAL A 25 -113.49 5.12 -40.00
CA VAL A 25 -112.32 4.51 -40.66
C VAL A 25 -112.63 4.23 -42.14
N CYS A 26 -113.87 3.85 -42.43
CA CYS A 26 -114.40 3.68 -43.78
C CYS A 26 -114.81 4.98 -44.48
N ARG A 27 -114.50 6.16 -43.91
CA ARG A 27 -114.85 7.50 -44.42
C ARG A 27 -116.35 7.82 -44.41
N VAL A 28 -117.10 7.23 -43.47
CA VAL A 28 -118.52 7.49 -43.24
C VAL A 28 -118.70 8.03 -41.82
N ASN A 29 -119.10 9.29 -41.69
CA ASN A 29 -119.18 9.98 -40.40
C ASN A 29 -120.61 10.29 -39.93
N ASP A 30 -121.62 10.03 -40.76
CA ASP A 30 -123.02 10.41 -40.53
C ASP A 30 -123.93 9.21 -40.19
N PHE A 31 -123.35 8.16 -39.60
CA PHE A 31 -124.08 6.97 -39.16
C PHE A 31 -124.90 7.24 -37.89
N GLN A 32 -126.15 6.78 -37.88
CA GLN A 32 -127.07 6.98 -36.76
C GLN A 32 -127.78 5.68 -36.39
N ILE A 33 -128.33 5.60 -35.17
CA ILE A 33 -129.08 4.41 -34.70
C ILE A 33 -130.27 4.08 -35.62
N SER A 34 -130.86 5.09 -36.27
CA SER A 34 -131.92 4.91 -37.26
C SER A 34 -131.47 4.13 -38.49
N ASP A 35 -130.18 4.14 -38.83
CA ASP A 35 -129.66 3.37 -39.96
C ASP A 35 -129.61 1.86 -39.66
N VAL A 36 -129.67 1.47 -38.38
CA VAL A 36 -129.78 0.08 -37.94
C VAL A 36 -131.25 -0.33 -37.82
N ILE A 37 -132.09 0.52 -37.20
CA ILE A 37 -133.49 0.20 -36.89
C ILE A 37 -134.41 0.39 -38.11
N ASN A 38 -134.11 1.35 -38.99
CA ASN A 38 -134.92 1.70 -40.15
C ASN A 38 -134.04 2.04 -41.38
N PRO A 39 -133.41 1.03 -42.01
CA PRO A 39 -132.42 1.23 -43.05
C PRO A 39 -133.02 1.85 -44.33
N LYS A 40 -132.34 2.85 -44.88
CA LYS A 40 -132.69 3.46 -46.17
C LYS A 40 -131.76 2.95 -47.26
N ALA A 41 -132.32 2.34 -48.32
CA ALA A 41 -131.56 1.68 -49.39
C ALA A 41 -130.32 2.46 -49.89
N LYS A 42 -130.47 3.75 -50.24
CA LYS A 42 -129.34 4.57 -50.72
C LYS A 42 -128.27 4.82 -49.65
N ARG A 43 -128.66 5.02 -48.39
CA ARG A 43 -127.71 5.24 -47.27
C ARG A 43 -126.97 3.96 -46.94
N THR A 44 -127.69 2.84 -46.83
CA THR A 44 -127.11 1.52 -46.59
C THR A 44 -126.12 1.14 -47.69
N ALA A 45 -126.47 1.34 -48.97
CA ALA A 45 -125.55 1.10 -50.08
C ALA A 45 -124.26 1.93 -49.95
N ARG A 46 -124.36 3.22 -49.64
CA ARG A 46 -123.19 4.09 -49.41
C ARG A 46 -122.29 3.59 -48.28
N PHE A 47 -122.88 3.14 -47.17
CA PHE A 47 -122.11 2.58 -46.05
C PHE A 47 -121.39 1.29 -46.43
N LEU A 48 -122.09 0.38 -47.11
CA LEU A 48 -121.50 -0.86 -47.61
C LEU A 48 -120.38 -0.60 -48.62
N SER A 49 -120.52 0.39 -49.49
CA SER A 49 -119.44 0.82 -50.39
C SER A 49 -118.21 1.34 -49.62
N GLY A 50 -118.41 2.13 -48.57
CA GLY A 50 -117.32 2.59 -47.70
C GLY A 50 -116.59 1.42 -47.02
N ILE A 51 -117.34 0.46 -46.49
CA ILE A 51 -116.79 -0.75 -45.89
C ILE A 51 -116.02 -1.57 -46.92
N LEU A 52 -116.57 -1.78 -48.12
CA LEU A 52 -115.93 -2.54 -49.18
C LEU A 52 -114.60 -1.90 -49.60
N ASN A 53 -114.56 -0.58 -49.73
CA ASN A 53 -113.33 0.17 -50.03
C ASN A 53 -112.27 -0.03 -48.94
N PHE A 54 -112.67 0.00 -47.66
CA PHE A 54 -111.76 -0.28 -46.55
C PHE A 54 -111.22 -1.72 -46.60
N VAL A 55 -112.08 -2.71 -46.84
CA VAL A 55 -111.68 -4.12 -46.95
C VAL A 55 -110.69 -4.30 -48.10
N HIS A 56 -110.97 -3.70 -49.26
CA HIS A 56 -110.07 -3.74 -50.40
C HIS A 56 -108.71 -3.11 -50.08
N PHE A 57 -108.69 -1.93 -49.46
CA PHE A 57 -107.45 -1.28 -49.04
C PHE A 57 -106.66 -2.12 -48.04
N ARG A 58 -107.33 -2.69 -47.03
CA ARG A 58 -106.72 -3.59 -46.04
C ARG A 58 -106.07 -4.79 -46.73
N GLU A 59 -106.73 -5.35 -47.74
CA GLU A 59 -106.23 -6.51 -48.46
C GLU A 59 -105.03 -6.17 -49.35
N CYS A 60 -105.02 -5.00 -49.99
CA CYS A 60 -103.83 -4.48 -50.69
C CYS A 60 -102.64 -4.23 -49.76
N ARG A 61 -102.89 -3.94 -48.48
CA ARG A 61 -101.83 -3.72 -47.47
C ARG A 61 -101.42 -4.98 -46.72
N ARG A 62 -102.17 -6.07 -46.88
CA ARG A 62 -102.00 -7.31 -46.09
C ARG A 62 -100.65 -7.96 -46.33
N GLU A 63 -100.18 -8.00 -47.57
CA GLU A 63 -98.91 -8.63 -47.94
C GLU A 63 -97.72 -7.95 -47.22
N ALA A 64 -97.61 -6.61 -47.33
CA ALA A 64 -96.59 -5.84 -46.64
C ALA A 64 -96.63 -6.01 -45.11
N TYR A 65 -97.84 -6.11 -44.53
CA TYR A 65 -97.98 -6.39 -43.09
C TYR A 65 -97.49 -7.79 -42.73
N LEU A 66 -97.82 -8.81 -43.51
CA LEU A 66 -97.40 -10.20 -43.27
C LEU A 66 -95.88 -10.35 -43.41
N GLU A 67 -95.26 -9.69 -44.38
CA GLU A 67 -93.80 -9.64 -44.51
C GLU A 67 -93.14 -9.04 -43.28
N LEU A 68 -93.65 -7.90 -42.80
CA LEU A 68 -93.16 -7.26 -41.58
C LEU A 68 -93.32 -8.17 -40.36
N GLN A 69 -94.48 -8.82 -40.22
CA GLN A 69 -94.76 -9.74 -39.13
C GLN A 69 -93.80 -10.94 -39.13
N LEU A 70 -93.52 -11.51 -40.32
CA LEU A 70 -92.58 -12.62 -40.47
C LEU A 70 -91.15 -12.20 -40.11
N SER A 71 -90.71 -11.04 -40.60
CA SER A 71 -89.40 -10.47 -40.29
C SER A 71 -89.22 -10.26 -38.78
N TYR A 72 -90.22 -9.65 -38.12
CA TYR A 72 -90.21 -9.46 -36.68
C TYR A 72 -90.13 -10.78 -35.92
N LYS A 73 -90.93 -11.78 -36.31
CA LYS A 73 -90.90 -13.10 -35.68
C LYS A 73 -89.52 -13.77 -35.81
N SER A 74 -88.93 -13.73 -36.99
CA SER A 74 -87.59 -14.29 -37.24
C SER A 74 -86.51 -13.57 -36.42
N ALA A 75 -86.59 -12.25 -36.31
CA ALA A 75 -85.68 -11.46 -35.49
C ALA A 75 -85.79 -11.81 -34.00
N MET A 76 -87.01 -12.00 -33.50
CA MET A 76 -87.27 -12.41 -32.11
C MET A 76 -86.71 -13.81 -31.82
N GLU A 77 -86.93 -14.77 -32.72
CA GLU A 77 -86.38 -16.13 -32.60
C GLU A 77 -84.84 -16.10 -32.57
N LYS A 78 -84.22 -15.31 -33.45
CA LYS A 78 -82.76 -15.13 -33.49
C LYS A 78 -82.23 -14.50 -32.20
N HIS A 79 -82.95 -13.51 -31.65
CA HIS A 79 -82.57 -12.88 -30.39
C HIS A 79 -82.58 -13.89 -29.24
N GLN A 80 -83.64 -14.68 -29.12
CA GLN A 80 -83.75 -15.70 -28.08
C GLN A 80 -82.66 -16.79 -28.19
N GLN A 81 -82.32 -17.19 -29.42
CA GLN A 81 -81.21 -18.14 -29.66
C GLN A 81 -79.86 -17.57 -29.20
N LEU A 82 -79.57 -16.31 -29.56
CA LEU A 82 -78.34 -15.64 -29.14
C LEU A 82 -78.27 -15.42 -27.64
N GLU A 83 -79.39 -15.08 -27.01
CA GLU A 83 -79.47 -14.91 -25.55
C GLU A 83 -79.19 -16.23 -24.83
N THR A 84 -79.77 -17.34 -25.29
CA THR A 84 -79.50 -18.68 -24.75
C THR A 84 -78.01 -19.05 -24.92
N ALA A 85 -77.44 -18.81 -26.11
CA ALA A 85 -76.02 -19.09 -26.36
C ALA A 85 -75.09 -18.24 -25.50
N ASN A 86 -75.43 -16.96 -25.27
CA ASN A 86 -74.67 -16.08 -24.39
C ASN A 86 -74.68 -16.61 -22.94
N GLN A 87 -75.84 -17.01 -22.42
CA GLN A 87 -75.94 -17.59 -21.07
C GLN A 87 -75.10 -18.87 -20.92
N GLU A 88 -75.08 -19.73 -21.95
CA GLU A 88 -74.24 -20.92 -21.95
C GLU A 88 -72.73 -20.59 -21.94
N LEU A 89 -72.32 -19.58 -22.71
CA LEU A 89 -70.94 -19.13 -22.74
C LEU A 89 -70.51 -18.46 -21.43
N GLU A 90 -71.39 -17.68 -20.81
CA GLU A 90 -71.17 -17.09 -19.48
C GLU A 90 -70.96 -18.17 -18.43
N MET A 91 -71.80 -19.22 -18.40
CA MET A 91 -71.60 -20.36 -17.49
C MET A 91 -70.28 -21.10 -17.74
N LYS A 92 -69.85 -21.23 -19.00
CA LYS A 92 -68.55 -21.84 -19.33
C LYS A 92 -67.38 -20.97 -18.88
N LEU A 93 -67.48 -19.65 -19.05
CA LEU A 93 -66.48 -18.69 -18.57
C LEU A 93 -66.39 -18.72 -17.04
N GLU A 94 -67.52 -18.76 -16.35
CA GLU A 94 -67.55 -18.87 -14.89
C GLU A 94 -66.84 -20.15 -14.43
N LYS A 95 -67.14 -21.30 -15.04
CA LYS A 95 -66.46 -22.58 -14.74
C LYS A 95 -64.96 -22.55 -14.99
N LEU A 96 -64.49 -21.85 -16.03
CA LEU A 96 -63.06 -21.71 -16.32
C LEU A 96 -62.37 -20.74 -15.35
N ASN A 97 -63.05 -19.67 -14.94
CA ASN A 97 -62.52 -18.67 -14.01
C ASN A 97 -62.54 -19.15 -12.56
N THR A 98 -63.42 -20.08 -12.20
CA THR A 98 -63.36 -20.76 -10.91
C THR A 98 -62.21 -21.75 -10.93
N VAL A 99 -61.04 -21.30 -10.48
CA VAL A 99 -59.97 -22.21 -10.09
C VAL A 99 -60.50 -23.07 -8.95
N PRO A 100 -60.52 -24.42 -9.08
CA PRO A 100 -60.97 -25.29 -8.01
C PRO A 100 -60.23 -24.97 -6.72
N VAL A 101 -60.96 -24.90 -5.61
CA VAL A 101 -60.39 -24.57 -4.28
C VAL A 101 -59.23 -25.50 -3.92
N GLU A 102 -59.29 -26.74 -4.39
CA GLU A 102 -58.21 -27.75 -4.29
C GLU A 102 -56.92 -27.29 -4.99
N GLN A 103 -57.00 -26.82 -6.24
CA GLN A 103 -55.84 -26.31 -6.97
C GLN A 103 -55.29 -25.03 -6.33
N GLN A 104 -56.16 -24.16 -5.80
CA GLN A 104 -55.71 -22.96 -5.08
C GLN A 104 -54.98 -23.32 -3.78
N ALA A 105 -55.42 -24.36 -3.07
CA ALA A 105 -54.77 -24.87 -1.88
C ALA A 105 -53.40 -25.51 -2.22
N GLU A 106 -53.33 -26.32 -3.27
CA GLU A 106 -52.08 -26.91 -3.76
C GLU A 106 -51.07 -25.83 -4.18
N PHE A 107 -51.50 -24.81 -4.94
CA PHE A 107 -50.64 -23.69 -5.32
C PHE A 107 -50.11 -22.93 -4.11
N LYS A 108 -50.96 -22.71 -3.11
CA LYS A 108 -50.56 -22.02 -1.88
C LYS A 108 -49.55 -22.86 -1.09
N GLN A 109 -49.81 -24.15 -0.92
CA GLN A 109 -48.90 -25.07 -0.24
C GLN A 109 -47.55 -25.12 -0.96
N LEU A 110 -47.54 -25.28 -2.29
CA LEU A 110 -46.31 -25.29 -3.06
C LEU A 110 -45.54 -23.95 -2.97
N SER A 111 -46.25 -22.82 -2.93
CA SER A 111 -45.64 -21.50 -2.73
C SER A 111 -45.01 -21.38 -1.34
N ASP A 112 -45.68 -21.88 -0.31
CA ASP A 112 -45.18 -21.87 1.07
C ASP A 112 -43.93 -22.78 1.17
N ASP A 113 -43.96 -23.97 0.56
CA ASP A 113 -42.83 -24.91 0.50
C ASP A 113 -41.62 -24.30 -0.23
N ILE A 114 -41.84 -23.61 -1.36
CA ILE A 114 -40.78 -22.89 -2.10
C ILE A 114 -40.17 -21.81 -1.20
N GLN A 115 -40.99 -21.04 -0.50
CA GLN A 115 -40.52 -19.97 0.38
C GLN A 115 -39.70 -20.51 1.55
N GLU A 116 -40.10 -21.64 2.14
CA GLU A 116 -39.34 -22.31 3.20
C GLU A 116 -37.99 -22.83 2.67
N LEU A 117 -37.98 -23.48 1.50
CA LEU A 117 -36.76 -23.93 0.84
C LEU A 117 -35.79 -22.77 0.53
N GLU A 118 -36.30 -21.65 0.04
CA GLU A 118 -35.49 -20.45 -0.21
C GLU A 118 -34.87 -19.88 1.07
N GLN A 119 -35.63 -19.87 2.17
CA GLN A 119 -35.13 -19.43 3.48
C GLN A 119 -34.04 -20.36 4.02
N LEU A 120 -34.27 -21.68 3.95
CA LEU A 120 -33.29 -22.69 4.36
C LEU A 120 -32.01 -22.58 3.54
N LEU A 121 -32.12 -22.50 2.22
CA LEU A 121 -30.98 -22.37 1.32
C LEU A 121 -30.20 -21.08 1.59
N SER A 122 -30.90 -19.96 1.79
CA SER A 122 -30.28 -18.68 2.12
C SER A 122 -29.55 -18.72 3.46
N HIS A 123 -30.13 -19.37 4.46
CA HIS A 123 -29.51 -19.55 5.78
C HIS A 123 -28.24 -20.41 5.68
N ASP A 124 -28.33 -21.55 5.01
CA ASP A 124 -27.18 -22.46 4.82
C ASP A 124 -26.06 -21.81 4.02
N TYR A 125 -26.39 -21.05 2.98
CA TYR A 125 -25.41 -20.32 2.20
C TYR A 125 -24.67 -19.30 3.07
N ARG A 126 -25.40 -18.48 3.84
CA ARG A 126 -24.79 -17.51 4.78
C ARG A 126 -23.89 -18.20 5.80
N ARG A 127 -24.33 -19.32 6.37
CA ARG A 127 -23.55 -20.09 7.34
C ARG A 127 -22.25 -20.62 6.73
N LYS A 128 -22.31 -21.20 5.52
CA LYS A 128 -21.12 -21.67 4.80
C LYS A 128 -20.17 -20.53 4.45
N THR A 129 -20.69 -19.38 3.99
CA THR A 129 -19.87 -18.20 3.69
C THR A 129 -19.17 -17.68 4.94
N ALA A 130 -19.85 -17.59 6.07
CA ALA A 130 -19.26 -17.16 7.34
C ALA A 130 -18.15 -18.12 7.79
N ALA A 131 -18.39 -19.43 7.73
CA ALA A 131 -17.38 -20.44 8.07
C ALA A 131 -16.13 -20.36 7.16
N LEU A 132 -16.33 -20.15 5.85
CA LEU A 132 -15.23 -19.95 4.91
C LEU A 132 -14.45 -18.66 5.19
N GLN A 133 -15.14 -17.56 5.50
CA GLN A 133 -14.49 -16.30 5.87
C GLN A 133 -13.65 -16.44 7.13
N GLU A 134 -14.13 -17.17 8.14
CA GLU A 134 -13.37 -17.45 9.36
C GLU A 134 -12.10 -18.25 9.05
N VAL A 135 -12.20 -19.32 8.25
CA VAL A 135 -11.03 -20.10 7.81
C VAL A 135 -10.05 -19.23 7.02
N ILE A 136 -10.53 -18.37 6.12
CA ILE A 136 -9.69 -17.44 5.37
C ILE A 136 -8.98 -16.45 6.31
N SER A 137 -9.70 -15.92 7.31
CA SER A 137 -9.16 -15.01 8.32
C SER A 137 -8.04 -15.69 9.12
N GLN A 138 -8.29 -16.91 9.61
CA GLN A 138 -7.30 -17.70 10.33
C GLN A 138 -6.07 -17.98 9.47
N LYS A 139 -6.25 -18.41 8.21
CA LYS A 139 -5.13 -18.66 7.29
C LYS A 139 -4.33 -17.40 7.00
N LYS A 140 -4.97 -16.23 6.87
CA LYS A 140 -4.26 -14.95 6.73
C LYS A 140 -3.43 -14.64 7.96
N SER A 141 -3.98 -14.83 9.16
CA SER A 141 -3.25 -14.67 10.42
C SER A 141 -2.04 -15.59 10.48
N ASP A 142 -2.22 -16.89 10.20
CA ASP A 142 -1.14 -17.88 10.17
C ASP A 142 -0.03 -17.48 9.18
N ILE A 143 -0.40 -17.00 7.98
CA ILE A 143 0.56 -16.51 6.98
C ILE A 143 1.35 -15.32 7.54
N THR A 144 0.68 -14.33 8.13
CA THR A 144 1.38 -13.15 8.70
C THR A 144 2.34 -13.54 9.81
N GLU A 145 1.95 -14.48 10.68
CA GLU A 145 2.80 -14.99 11.77
C GLU A 145 4.01 -15.76 11.21
N ARG A 146 3.78 -16.66 10.24
CA ARG A 146 4.84 -17.43 9.56
C ARG A 146 5.82 -16.50 8.84
N THR A 147 5.32 -15.47 8.15
CA THR A 147 6.14 -14.45 7.47
C THR A 147 6.96 -13.65 8.47
N ARG A 148 6.39 -13.28 9.63
CA ARG A 148 7.14 -12.62 10.71
C ARG A 148 8.27 -13.51 11.23
N LYS A 149 7.98 -14.77 11.57
CA LYS A 149 8.99 -15.75 12.02
C LYS A 149 10.09 -15.97 10.97
N LEU A 150 9.73 -16.04 9.68
CA LEU A 150 10.69 -16.14 8.58
C LEU A 150 11.61 -14.91 8.52
N ASN A 151 11.07 -13.71 8.70
CA ASN A 151 11.86 -12.48 8.70
C ASN A 151 12.78 -12.40 9.92
N GLU A 152 12.31 -12.78 11.11
CA GLU A 152 13.13 -12.90 12.31
C GLU A 152 14.30 -13.89 12.09
N LEU A 153 14.02 -15.07 11.54
CA LEU A 153 15.05 -16.05 11.17
C LEU A 153 16.06 -15.50 10.16
N LYS A 154 15.61 -14.78 9.13
CA LYS A 154 16.51 -14.12 8.15
C LYS A 154 17.45 -13.12 8.82
N VAL A 155 16.94 -12.33 9.76
CA VAL A 155 17.77 -11.39 10.54
C VAL A 155 18.80 -12.17 11.36
N THR A 156 18.38 -13.19 12.11
CA THR A 156 19.32 -14.02 12.90
C THR A 156 20.36 -14.74 12.03
N LEU A 157 19.99 -15.15 10.82
CA LEU A 157 20.93 -15.79 9.89
C LEU A 157 21.93 -14.77 9.33
N ALA A 158 21.50 -13.53 9.09
CA ALA A 158 22.41 -12.45 8.69
C ALA A 158 23.40 -12.11 9.82
N THR A 159 22.92 -12.00 11.07
CA THR A 159 23.80 -11.73 12.23
C THR A 159 24.80 -12.87 12.46
N LEU A 160 24.34 -14.13 12.41
CA LEU A 160 25.23 -15.29 12.54
C LEU A 160 26.24 -15.40 11.40
N LYS A 161 25.87 -15.02 10.17
CA LYS A 161 26.83 -14.92 9.04
C LYS A 161 27.86 -13.83 9.27
N GLU A 162 27.44 -12.68 9.80
CA GLU A 162 28.36 -11.59 10.14
C GLU A 162 29.32 -12.02 11.26
N GLU A 163 28.81 -12.67 12.31
CA GLU A 163 29.62 -13.26 13.38
C GLU A 163 30.55 -14.36 12.84
N GLN A 164 30.08 -15.21 11.94
CA GLN A 164 30.91 -16.23 11.28
C GLN A 164 32.05 -15.58 10.51
N GLU A 165 31.81 -14.49 9.78
CA GLU A 165 32.85 -13.81 9.01
C GLU A 165 33.82 -13.02 9.90
N GLN A 166 33.33 -12.45 11.00
CA GLN A 166 34.17 -11.91 12.07
C GLN A 166 35.00 -12.99 12.79
N LEU A 167 34.49 -14.21 12.93
CA LEU A 167 35.21 -15.35 13.49
C LEU A 167 36.20 -15.93 12.50
N LYS A 168 35.86 -16.04 11.20
CA LYS A 168 36.79 -16.47 10.16
C LYS A 168 37.98 -15.51 10.02
N SER A 169 37.75 -14.20 10.10
CA SER A 169 38.85 -13.23 10.13
C SER A 169 39.72 -13.35 11.39
N LYS A 170 39.20 -13.91 12.49
CA LYS A 170 39.96 -14.19 13.72
C LYS A 170 40.59 -15.59 13.76
N ILE A 171 40.10 -16.57 13.00
CA ILE A 171 40.48 -17.98 13.14
C ILE A 171 41.65 -18.39 12.24
N VAL A 172 42.00 -17.66 11.18
CA VAL A 172 43.26 -17.92 10.45
C VAL A 172 43.86 -16.62 9.88
N GLU A 173 44.62 -15.90 10.70
CA GLU A 173 45.87 -15.28 10.24
C GLU A 173 46.94 -16.38 10.30
N SER A 174 46.97 -17.16 9.22
CA SER A 174 47.99 -18.11 8.77
C SER A 174 49.03 -18.64 9.79
N PRO A 175 49.11 -19.98 10.01
CA PRO A 175 50.24 -20.62 10.68
C PRO A 175 51.61 -20.25 10.08
N GLU A 176 51.65 -19.88 8.80
CA GLU A 176 52.85 -19.41 8.11
C GLU A 176 53.25 -17.99 8.52
N GLU A 177 52.31 -17.09 8.81
CA GLU A 177 52.60 -15.74 9.31
C GLU A 177 53.13 -15.79 10.75
N LEU A 178 52.55 -16.65 11.59
CA LEU A 178 53.04 -16.86 12.96
C LEU A 178 54.45 -17.50 12.97
N LYS A 179 54.74 -18.38 12.01
CA LYS A 179 56.08 -19.00 11.84
C LYS A 179 57.11 -17.97 11.37
N ASN A 180 56.76 -17.15 10.37
CA ASN A 180 57.64 -16.09 9.86
C ASN A 180 57.93 -15.02 10.93
N TYR A 181 56.93 -14.60 11.71
CA TYR A 181 57.14 -13.65 12.82
C TYR A 181 58.07 -14.22 13.89
N LYS A 182 57.93 -15.52 14.23
CA LYS A 182 58.76 -16.20 15.22
C LYS A 182 60.21 -16.40 14.75
N GLU A 183 60.42 -16.62 13.46
CA GLU A 183 61.76 -16.66 12.86
C GLU A 183 62.41 -15.27 12.83
N LEU A 184 61.66 -14.24 12.42
CA LEU A 184 62.13 -12.85 12.43
C LEU A 184 62.53 -12.40 13.85
N MET A 185 61.71 -12.75 14.85
CA MET A 185 61.99 -12.43 16.26
C MET A 185 63.23 -13.17 16.78
N LYS A 186 63.44 -14.45 16.38
CA LYS A 186 64.67 -15.19 16.70
C LYS A 186 65.92 -14.53 16.10
N GLU A 187 65.81 -14.01 14.88
CA GLU A 187 66.92 -13.36 14.19
C GLU A 187 67.25 -11.99 14.80
N THR A 188 66.24 -11.21 15.17
CA THR A 188 66.41 -9.94 15.90
C THR A 188 67.05 -10.17 17.27
N VAL A 189 66.64 -11.22 18.00
CA VAL A 189 67.26 -11.59 19.29
C VAL A 189 68.72 -12.01 19.12
N LYS A 190 69.08 -12.74 18.04
CA LYS A 190 70.48 -13.07 17.74
C LYS A 190 71.32 -11.82 17.44
N LYS A 191 70.79 -10.88 16.64
CA LYS A 191 71.47 -9.61 16.33
C LYS A 191 71.70 -8.77 17.59
N LEU A 192 70.70 -8.65 18.45
CA LEU A 192 70.81 -7.93 19.73
C LEU A 192 71.82 -8.59 20.68
N LYS A 193 71.87 -9.92 20.77
CA LYS A 193 72.91 -10.61 21.56
C LYS A 193 74.32 -10.34 21.05
N LYS A 194 74.52 -10.34 19.73
CA LYS A 194 75.83 -10.06 19.12
C LYS A 194 76.25 -8.60 19.36
N SER A 195 75.33 -7.65 19.18
CA SER A 195 75.57 -6.23 19.48
C SER A 195 75.89 -6.00 20.96
N LYS A 196 75.20 -6.68 21.88
CA LYS A 196 75.51 -6.62 23.31
C LYS A 196 76.94 -7.11 23.61
N GLN A 197 77.37 -8.20 22.97
CA GLN A 197 78.71 -8.75 23.17
C GLN A 197 79.81 -7.78 22.66
N GLU A 198 79.60 -7.17 21.48
CA GLU A 198 80.53 -6.17 20.92
C GLU A 198 80.65 -4.91 21.81
N VAL A 199 79.57 -4.51 22.48
CA VAL A 199 79.59 -3.39 23.43
C VAL A 199 80.36 -3.76 24.70
N ILE A 200 80.24 -5.00 25.19
CA ILE A 200 80.98 -5.49 26.35
C ILE A 200 82.48 -5.53 26.07
N GLU A 201 82.89 -6.06 24.91
CA GLU A 201 84.30 -6.12 24.51
C GLU A 201 84.92 -4.72 24.37
N LYS A 202 84.17 -3.76 23.81
CA LYS A 202 84.61 -2.36 23.76
C LYS A 202 84.72 -1.74 25.17
N TYR A 203 83.78 -2.03 26.06
CA TYR A 203 83.80 -1.52 27.43
C TYR A 203 85.01 -2.05 28.23
N GLU A 204 85.33 -3.34 28.09
CA GLU A 204 86.51 -3.94 28.73
C GLU A 204 87.81 -3.32 28.19
N GLY A 205 87.91 -3.08 26.88
CA GLY A 205 89.05 -2.37 26.31
C GLY A 205 89.22 -0.93 26.82
N TYR A 206 88.12 -0.20 27.04
CA TYR A 206 88.18 1.13 27.66
C TYR A 206 88.56 1.08 29.15
N ARG A 207 88.10 0.08 29.89
CA ARG A 207 88.43 -0.10 31.31
C ARG A 207 89.94 -0.31 31.49
N ASP A 208 90.54 -1.18 30.70
CA ASP A 208 91.96 -1.51 30.79
C ASP A 208 92.85 -0.30 30.44
N LEU A 209 92.41 0.56 29.51
CA LEU A 209 93.12 1.80 29.17
C LEU A 209 93.08 2.83 30.32
N VAL A 210 91.98 2.88 31.08
CA VAL A 210 91.81 3.80 32.21
C VAL A 210 92.64 3.37 33.43
N GLU A 211 92.85 2.07 33.65
CA GLU A 211 93.68 1.57 34.77
C GLU A 211 95.16 1.99 34.67
N VAL A 212 95.68 2.24 33.47
CA VAL A 212 97.10 2.62 33.25
C VAL A 212 97.33 4.13 33.38
N LEU A 213 96.26 4.93 33.31
CA LEU A 213 96.33 6.40 33.33
C LEU A 213 96.95 7.01 34.60
N PRO A 214 96.70 6.51 35.83
CA PRO A 214 97.30 7.05 37.06
C PRO A 214 98.83 6.93 37.07
N SER A 215 99.37 5.84 36.50
CA SER A 215 100.82 5.61 36.42
C SER A 215 101.50 6.62 35.49
N CYS A 216 100.91 6.91 34.32
CA CYS A 216 101.38 7.97 33.43
C CYS A 216 101.33 9.36 34.08
N GLN A 217 100.29 9.64 34.86
CA GLN A 217 100.12 10.93 35.52
C GLN A 217 101.20 11.20 36.58
N LEU A 218 101.63 10.15 37.30
CA LEU A 218 102.71 10.24 38.29
C LEU A 218 104.07 10.52 37.63
N GLU A 219 104.32 9.91 36.46
CA GLU A 219 105.57 10.08 35.71
C GLU A 219 105.71 11.50 35.13
N VAL A 220 104.62 12.09 34.62
CA VAL A 220 104.60 13.48 34.14
C VAL A 220 104.91 14.48 35.26
N GLN A 221 104.35 14.28 36.45
CA GLN A 221 104.63 15.16 37.61
C GLN A 221 106.10 15.12 38.04
N LEU A 222 106.74 13.95 37.95
CA LEU A 222 108.17 13.80 38.23
C LEU A 222 109.06 14.58 37.24
N TYR A 223 108.73 14.55 35.95
CA TYR A 223 109.44 15.34 34.94
C TYR A 223 109.27 16.84 35.12
N GLN A 224 108.06 17.28 35.51
CA GLN A 224 107.78 18.70 35.77
C GLN A 224 108.64 19.26 36.91
N LYS A 225 108.75 18.53 38.04
CA LYS A 225 109.62 18.91 39.16
C LYS A 225 111.11 18.96 38.79
N LYS A 226 111.57 18.09 37.89
CA LYS A 226 112.95 18.13 37.38
C LYS A 226 113.20 19.39 36.55
N MET A 227 112.26 19.78 35.69
CA MET A 227 112.39 21.00 34.88
C MET A 227 112.44 22.28 35.71
N GLU A 228 111.60 22.42 36.74
CA GLU A 228 111.62 23.60 37.62
C GLU A 228 112.96 23.76 38.35
N ARG A 229 113.53 22.65 38.84
CA ARG A 229 114.87 22.66 39.46
C ARG A 229 115.96 23.07 38.48
N GLN A 230 115.85 22.64 37.23
CA GLN A 230 116.83 22.98 36.20
C GLN A 230 116.73 24.46 35.79
N ALA A 231 115.52 25.00 35.69
CA ALA A 231 115.30 26.43 35.42
C ALA A 231 115.92 27.32 36.52
N ALA A 232 115.70 26.99 37.80
CA ALA A 232 116.28 27.73 38.93
C ALA A 232 117.82 27.67 38.95
N ASN A 233 118.42 26.56 38.50
CA ASN A 233 119.88 26.44 38.39
C ASN A 233 120.46 27.31 37.27
N VAL A 234 119.78 27.43 36.13
CA VAL A 234 120.22 28.28 35.00
C VAL A 234 120.24 29.75 35.44
N GLU A 235 119.24 30.19 36.19
CA GLU A 235 119.14 31.58 36.66
C GLU A 235 120.25 31.92 37.67
N ARG A 236 120.61 30.99 38.57
CA ARG A 236 121.79 31.14 39.43
C ARG A 236 123.08 31.24 38.64
N LEU A 237 123.25 30.40 37.62
CA LEU A 237 124.46 30.37 36.78
C LEU A 237 124.64 31.69 36.02
N ALA A 238 123.55 32.31 35.56
CA ALA A 238 123.56 33.62 34.95
C ALA A 238 124.01 34.72 35.93
N SER A 239 123.58 34.67 37.20
CA SER A 239 124.04 35.63 38.22
C SER A 239 125.54 35.52 38.50
N VAL A 240 126.07 34.29 38.64
CA VAL A 240 127.49 34.04 38.89
C VAL A 240 128.34 34.50 37.70
N LEU A 241 127.90 34.25 36.47
CA LEU A 241 128.60 34.74 35.28
C LEU A 241 128.67 36.28 35.23
N SER A 242 127.64 36.98 35.70
CA SER A 242 127.66 38.45 35.77
C SER A 242 128.65 38.98 36.82
N GLU A 243 128.81 38.28 37.94
CA GLU A 243 129.82 38.62 38.96
C GLU A 243 131.24 38.35 38.46
N VAL A 244 131.47 37.22 37.78
CA VAL A 244 132.78 36.91 37.18
C VAL A 244 133.19 37.99 36.17
N ARG A 245 132.27 38.45 35.34
CA ARG A 245 132.55 39.50 34.34
C ARG A 245 132.95 40.83 34.98
N ASN A 246 132.27 41.22 36.06
CA ASN A 246 132.64 42.41 36.85
C ASN A 246 134.04 42.27 37.49
N LEU A 247 134.41 41.08 37.96
CA LEU A 247 135.72 40.83 38.55
C LEU A 247 136.84 40.81 37.50
N GLU A 248 136.56 40.32 36.29
CA GLU A 248 137.48 40.38 35.15
C GLU A 248 137.74 41.83 34.70
N ASP A 249 136.71 42.67 34.60
CA ASP A 249 136.85 44.09 34.27
C ASP A 249 137.67 44.85 35.33
N GLN A 250 137.48 44.52 36.62
CA GLN A 250 138.29 45.06 37.71
C GLN A 250 139.76 44.64 37.61
N LEU A 251 140.03 43.37 37.28
CA LEU A 251 141.40 42.87 37.08
C LEU A 251 142.11 43.55 35.90
N GLU A 252 141.42 43.73 34.77
CA GLU A 252 142.00 44.38 33.60
C GLU A 252 142.34 45.85 33.88
N SER A 253 141.49 46.56 34.62
CA SER A 253 141.79 47.92 35.07
C SER A 253 143.04 48.00 35.95
N ALA A 254 143.20 47.08 36.91
CA ALA A 254 144.37 47.02 37.79
C ALA A 254 145.66 46.66 37.04
N GLN A 255 145.55 45.86 35.98
CA GLN A 255 146.68 45.44 35.16
C GLN A 255 147.16 46.55 34.21
N ILE A 256 146.25 47.42 33.76
CA ILE A 256 146.57 48.65 33.01
C ILE A 256 147.30 49.65 33.92
N GLU A 257 146.84 49.84 35.16
CA GLU A 257 147.55 50.69 36.14
C GLU A 257 148.95 50.17 36.47
N LEU A 258 149.11 48.86 36.63
CA LEU A 258 150.42 48.22 36.88
C LEU A 258 151.40 48.41 35.70
N LYS A 259 150.91 48.36 34.46
CA LYS A 259 151.76 48.64 33.27
C LYS A 259 152.21 50.11 33.24
N LYS A 260 151.32 51.04 33.59
CA LYS A 260 151.64 52.47 33.67
C LYS A 260 152.75 52.74 34.70
N GLY A 261 152.65 52.11 35.88
CA GLY A 261 153.69 52.17 36.91
C GLY A 261 155.04 51.59 36.48
N LYS A 262 155.06 50.50 35.70
CA LYS A 262 156.30 49.91 35.17
C LYS A 262 156.98 50.77 34.10
N THR A 263 156.21 51.48 33.26
CA THR A 263 156.79 52.45 32.32
C THR A 263 157.41 53.65 33.02
N ASP A 264 156.81 54.11 34.12
CA ASP A 264 157.37 55.19 34.95
C ASP A 264 158.64 54.74 35.69
N GLU A 265 158.72 53.48 36.10
CA GLU A 265 159.96 52.91 36.69
C GLU A 265 161.08 52.76 35.63
N MET A 266 160.73 52.40 34.39
CA MET A 266 161.72 52.19 33.32
C MET A 266 162.24 53.51 32.75
N SER A 267 161.42 54.57 32.73
CA SER A 267 161.84 55.92 32.35
C SER A 267 162.82 56.51 33.37
N LEU A 268 162.64 56.22 34.66
CA LEU A 268 163.61 56.55 35.71
C LEU A 268 164.93 55.78 35.58
N LYS A 269 164.91 54.51 35.16
CA LYS A 269 166.14 53.71 34.99
C LYS A 269 167.01 54.14 33.80
N ARG A 270 166.43 54.68 32.71
CA ARG A 270 167.21 55.13 31.54
C ARG A 270 167.90 56.49 31.72
N LEU A 271 167.48 57.29 32.70
CA LEU A 271 168.11 58.59 32.98
C LEU A 271 169.42 58.48 33.77
N VAL A 272 169.72 57.32 34.35
CA VAL A 272 170.87 57.14 35.27
C VAL A 272 172.08 56.48 34.60
N THR A 273 171.93 55.85 33.43
CA THR A 273 173.04 55.23 32.67
C THR A 273 173.47 56.02 31.44
N ALA A 274 173.28 57.33 31.47
CA ALA A 274 174.06 58.27 30.67
C ALA A 274 175.28 58.73 31.47
N LYS A 275 176.39 57.98 31.38
CA LYS A 275 177.77 58.46 31.42
C LYS A 275 178.76 57.32 31.18
#